data_AF-A0A482V388-F1
#
_entry.id   AF-A0A482V388-F1
#
_cell.length_a   1.000
_cell.length_b   1.000
_cell.length_c   1.000
_cell.angle_alpha   90.00
_cell.angle_beta   90.00
_cell.angle_gamma   90.00
#
_symmetry.space_group_name_H-M   'P 1'
#
loop_
_entity.id
_entity.type
_entity.pdbx_description
1 polymer ?
#
loop_
_entity_poly.entity_id
_entity_poly.type
_entity_poly.pdbx_seq_one_letter_code
_entity_poly.pdbx_strand_id
1 'polypeptide(L)'
;MCNVLYRILWEIPPDQTTGLTHLMIIAHIDSHDYLVDVGAGPIGCPIPLHIHTQEGIETEYGQHRIVQVDTHTYIHQLLNAHQEWKGSYVFNTSLQGVVQDFVIGTYGRHMDAHTHIYAQSTLHIHMHIHIYPCTHHIQRVLIPTPIPV
;
A
#
# COMPACT_ATOMS: atom_id res chain seq x y z
N MET A 1 -5.85 1.59 -12.96
CA MET A 1 -4.95 1.07 -11.91
C MET A 1 -3.66 1.83 -11.99
N CYS A 2 -3.20 2.39 -10.88
CA CYS A 2 -1.97 3.18 -10.82
C CYS A 2 -1.06 2.63 -9.71
N ASN A 3 0.22 2.53 -10.00
CA ASN A 3 1.25 2.14 -9.03
C ASN A 3 1.67 3.36 -8.23
N VAL A 4 1.74 3.23 -6.91
CA VAL A 4 2.18 4.31 -6.02
C VAL A 4 3.26 3.78 -5.09
N LEU A 5 4.28 4.60 -4.85
CA LEU A 5 5.30 4.31 -3.85
C LEU A 5 4.97 5.00 -2.54
N TYR A 6 5.41 4.40 -1.43
CA TYR A 6 5.17 4.97 -0.11
C TYR A 6 6.37 4.92 0.81
N ARG A 7 6.32 5.80 1.82
CA ARG A 7 7.28 5.89 2.92
C ARG A 7 6.69 5.23 4.15
N ILE A 8 7.48 4.40 4.83
CA ILE A 8 7.09 3.80 6.10
C ILE A 8 7.16 4.87 7.19
N LEU A 9 6.12 4.90 8.02
CA LEU A 9 6.05 5.69 9.25
C LEU A 9 6.07 4.79 10.50
N TRP A 10 5.77 3.50 10.34
CA TRP A 10 5.72 2.54 11.44
C TRP A 10 7.04 2.46 12.20
N GLU A 11 6.99 2.76 13.50
CA GLU A 11 8.16 2.79 14.41
C GLU A 11 9.28 3.74 13.95
N ILE A 12 8.98 4.70 13.08
CA ILE A 12 9.91 5.74 12.67
C ILE A 12 9.70 6.99 13.53
N PRO A 13 10.77 7.59 14.09
CA PRO A 13 10.68 8.86 14.80
C PRO A 13 10.04 9.96 13.92
N PRO A 14 9.17 10.83 14.47
CA PRO A 14 8.43 11.82 13.67
C PRO A 14 9.28 12.83 12.91
N ASP A 15 10.52 13.05 13.35
CA ASP A 15 11.51 13.95 12.75
C ASP A 15 12.34 13.30 11.63
N GLN A 16 12.14 12.00 11.39
CA GLN A 16 12.85 11.24 10.37
C GLN A 16 11.99 11.01 9.13
N THR A 17 12.64 11.07 7.97
CA THR A 17 12.01 10.76 6.68
C THR A 17 12.63 9.48 6.11
N THR A 18 11.81 8.48 5.82
CA THR A 18 12.25 7.24 5.16
C THR A 18 12.16 7.36 3.65
N GLY A 19 12.89 6.53 2.90
CA GLY A 19 12.80 6.48 1.44
C GLY A 19 11.46 5.91 0.93
N LEU A 20 11.13 6.23 -0.32
CA LEU A 20 10.03 5.60 -1.08
C LEU A 20 10.44 4.17 -1.45
N THR A 21 10.12 3.21 -0.60
CA THR A 21 10.77 1.89 -0.65
C THR A 21 9.79 0.72 -0.73
N HIS A 22 8.50 1.01 -0.81
CA HIS A 22 7.45 0.01 -0.98
C HIS A 22 6.48 0.44 -2.07
N LEU A 23 5.81 -0.55 -2.64
CA LEU A 23 4.87 -0.42 -3.75
C LEU A 23 3.47 -0.84 -3.31
N MET A 24 2.48 -0.07 -3.73
CA MET A 24 1.05 -0.34 -3.58
C MET A 24 0.32 -0.03 -4.89
N ILE A 25 -0.94 -0.43 -4.98
CA ILE A 25 -1.79 -0.18 -6.14
C ILE A 25 -3.00 0.65 -5.72
N ILE A 26 -3.34 1.65 -6.54
CA ILE A 26 -4.65 2.29 -6.52
C ILE A 26 -5.52 1.65 -7.60
N ALA A 27 -6.56 0.95 -7.15
CA ALA A 27 -7.56 0.31 -8.00
C ALA A 27 -8.79 1.20 -8.13
N HIS A 28 -9.23 1.42 -9.37
CA HIS A 28 -10.45 2.18 -9.66
C HIS A 28 -11.59 1.18 -9.92
N ILE A 29 -12.57 1.13 -9.01
CA ILE A 29 -13.68 0.17 -9.02
C ILE A 29 -14.97 0.97 -8.79
N ASP A 30 -15.94 0.83 -9.69
CA ASP A 30 -17.26 1.47 -9.58
C ASP A 30 -17.21 2.97 -9.24
N SER A 31 -16.34 3.72 -9.92
CA SER A 31 -16.09 5.17 -9.72
C SER A 31 -15.37 5.55 -8.42
N HIS A 32 -14.89 4.59 -7.65
CA HIS A 32 -14.18 4.81 -6.40
C HIS A 32 -12.73 4.34 -6.50
N ASP A 33 -11.85 5.04 -5.79
CA ASP A 33 -10.44 4.67 -5.70
C ASP A 33 -10.18 3.90 -4.40
N TYR A 34 -9.60 2.72 -4.55
CA TYR A 34 -9.24 1.84 -3.45
C TYR A 34 -7.73 1.64 -3.38
N LEU A 35 -7.20 1.74 -2.17
CA LEU A 35 -5.85 1.33 -1.83
C LEU A 35 -5.79 -0.19 -1.72
N VAL A 36 -4.86 -0.81 -2.44
CA VAL A 36 -4.58 -2.24 -2.35
C VAL A 36 -3.09 -2.43 -2.08
N ASP A 37 -2.77 -3.03 -0.93
CA ASP A 37 -1.39 -3.31 -0.53
C ASP A 37 -1.30 -4.71 0.09
N VAL A 38 -0.68 -5.63 -0.64
CA VAL A 38 -0.41 -7.01 -0.21
C VAL A 38 1.06 -7.22 0.20
N GLY A 39 1.87 -6.15 0.20
CA GLY A 39 3.31 -6.17 0.43
C GLY A 39 3.76 -5.48 1.72
N ALA A 40 2.86 -4.77 2.41
CA ALA A 40 3.14 -4.05 3.66
C ALA A 40 3.46 -4.96 4.86
N GLY A 41 3.24 -6.28 4.77
CA GLY A 41 3.45 -7.19 5.88
C GLY A 41 2.48 -6.91 7.05
N PRO A 42 2.95 -6.85 8.31
CA PRO A 42 2.07 -6.82 9.50
C PRO A 42 1.28 -5.52 9.66
N ILE A 43 1.66 -4.45 8.94
CA ILE A 43 0.98 -3.14 9.02
C ILE A 43 -0.02 -2.92 7.88
N GLY A 44 -0.09 -3.85 6.92
CA GLY A 44 -0.99 -3.78 5.78
C GLY A 44 -2.45 -4.07 6.16
N CYS A 45 -3.38 -3.52 5.38
CA CYS A 45 -4.79 -3.91 5.50
C CYS A 45 -5.06 -5.12 4.60
N PRO A 46 -5.68 -6.19 5.10
CA PRO A 46 -5.96 -7.39 4.31
C PRO A 46 -7.04 -7.19 3.24
N ILE A 47 -7.72 -6.04 3.24
CA ILE A 47 -8.81 -5.71 2.33
C ILE A 47 -8.58 -4.35 1.67
N PRO A 48 -9.16 -4.10 0.46
CA PRO A 48 -9.08 -2.79 -0.18
C PRO A 48 -9.67 -1.68 0.68
N LEU A 49 -8.97 -0.55 0.80
CA LEU A 49 -9.42 0.61 1.57
C LEU A 49 -9.87 1.73 0.64
N HIS A 50 -11.08 2.25 0.82
CA HIS A 50 -11.55 3.39 0.04
C HIS A 50 -10.76 4.66 0.43
N ILE A 51 -10.13 5.31 -0.56
CA ILE A 51 -9.17 6.40 -0.30
C ILE A 51 -9.87 7.70 0.12
N HIS A 52 -11.13 7.89 -0.30
CA HIS A 52 -11.88 9.13 -0.10
C HIS A 52 -12.82 9.09 1.12
N THR A 53 -12.64 8.12 2.02
CA THR A 53 -13.30 8.08 3.33
C THR A 53 -12.27 7.97 4.45
N GLN A 54 -12.53 8.66 5.56
CA GLN A 54 -11.69 8.59 6.77
C GLN A 54 -12.28 7.66 7.84
N GLU A 55 -13.36 6.97 7.52
CA GLU A 55 -13.98 6.01 8.41
C GLU A 55 -13.04 4.84 8.68
N GLY A 56 -13.00 4.41 9.94
CA GLY A 56 -12.29 3.21 10.34
C GLY A 56 -13.00 1.96 9.83
N ILE A 57 -12.24 1.03 9.28
CA ILE A 57 -12.71 -0.28 8.88
C ILE A 57 -12.10 -1.31 9.82
N GLU A 58 -12.96 -2.12 10.43
CA GLU A 58 -12.55 -3.22 11.28
C GLU A 58 -12.19 -4.46 10.46
N THR A 59 -11.09 -5.09 10.84
CA THR A 59 -10.61 -6.35 10.26
C THR A 59 -10.18 -7.29 11.38
N GLU A 60 -9.88 -8.54 11.06
CA GLU A 60 -9.33 -9.51 12.02
C GLU A 60 -7.97 -9.09 12.62
N TYR A 61 -7.25 -8.15 11.99
CA TYR A 61 -5.94 -7.65 12.45
C TYR A 61 -6.00 -6.25 13.08
N GLY A 62 -7.19 -5.71 13.29
CA GLY A 62 -7.42 -4.39 13.90
C GLY A 62 -8.15 -3.43 12.98
N GLN A 63 -8.20 -2.16 13.39
CA GLN A 63 -8.87 -1.11 12.63
C GLN A 63 -7.89 -0.32 11.77
N HIS A 64 -8.29 -0.10 10.53
CA HIS A 64 -7.53 0.64 9.52
C HIS A 64 -8.34 1.83 9.01
N ARG A 65 -7.66 2.91 8.66
CA ARG A 65 -8.27 4.01 7.90
C ARG A 65 -7.25 4.70 7.00
N ILE A 66 -7.76 5.46 6.04
CA ILE A 66 -6.98 6.39 5.23
C ILE A 66 -7.34 7.80 5.65
N VAL A 67 -6.33 8.62 5.93
CA VAL A 67 -6.52 10.04 6.24
C VAL A 67 -5.84 10.87 5.16
N GLN A 68 -6.59 11.76 4.53
CA GLN A 68 -6.03 12.76 3.64
C GLN A 68 -5.41 13.88 4.47
N VAL A 69 -4.13 14.18 4.24
CA VAL A 69 -3.40 15.24 4.95
C VAL A 69 -3.02 16.40 4.05
N ASP A 70 -3.07 16.21 2.74
CA ASP A 70 -2.92 17.24 1.71
C ASP A 70 -3.69 16.81 0.45
N THR A 71 -3.80 17.70 -0.54
CA THR A 71 -4.46 17.54 -1.84
C THR A 71 -4.19 16.18 -2.49
N HIS A 72 -2.95 15.70 -2.40
CA HIS A 72 -2.54 14.42 -2.98
C HIS A 72 -1.88 13.48 -1.97
N THR A 73 -1.75 13.87 -0.70
CA THR A 73 -0.99 13.09 0.30
C THR A 73 -1.94 12.46 1.30
N TYR A 74 -1.75 11.16 1.53
CA TYR A 74 -2.60 10.33 2.37
C TYR A 74 -1.75 9.48 3.31
N ILE A 75 -2.30 9.21 4.49
CA ILE A 75 -1.67 8.36 5.51
C ILE A 75 -2.60 7.18 5.78
N HIS A 76 -2.06 5.97 5.66
CA HIS A 76 -2.70 4.79 6.24
C HIS A 76 -2.42 4.75 7.73
N GLN A 77 -3.47 4.55 8.52
CA GLN A 77 -3.38 4.51 9.97
C GLN A 77 -3.95 3.21 10.53
N LEU A 78 -3.31 2.74 11.59
CA LEU A 78 -3.74 1.64 12.45
C LEU A 78 -4.21 2.20 13.79
N LEU A 79 -5.32 1.69 14.31
CA LEU A 79 -5.71 1.96 15.69
C LEU A 79 -4.88 1.08 16.62
N ASN A 80 -4.12 1.69 17.54
CA ASN A 80 -3.33 0.95 18.51
C ASN A 80 -4.17 0.51 19.74
N ALA A 81 -3.55 -0.26 20.62
CA ALA A 81 -4.20 -0.75 21.85
C ALA A 81 -4.67 0.37 22.82
N HIS A 82 -4.14 1.59 22.66
CA HIS A 82 -4.51 2.77 23.45
C HIS A 82 -5.65 3.59 22.80
N GLN A 83 -6.30 3.06 21.77
CA GLN A 83 -7.34 3.77 21.00
C GLN A 83 -6.80 5.04 20.30
N GLU A 84 -5.53 5.02 19.92
CA GLU A 84 -4.89 6.09 19.17
C GLU A 84 -4.59 5.64 17.74
N TRP A 85 -4.91 6.49 16.77
CA TRP A 85 -4.52 6.28 15.39
C TRP A 85 -3.03 6.59 15.19
N LYS A 86 -2.27 5.59 14.75
CA LYS A 86 -0.84 5.72 14.41
C LYS A 86 -0.64 5.56 12.91
N GLY A 87 0.23 6.38 12.33
CA GLY A 87 0.59 6.28 10.92
C GLY A 87 1.43 5.06 10.64
N SER A 88 1.00 4.24 9.70
CA SER A 88 1.74 3.07 9.20
C SER A 88 2.64 3.46 8.04
N TYR A 89 2.08 4.17 7.06
CA TYR A 89 2.80 4.70 5.91
C TYR A 89 2.09 5.89 5.29
N VAL A 90 2.86 6.69 4.55
CA VAL A 90 2.39 7.86 3.79
C VAL A 90 2.68 7.70 2.31
N PHE A 91 1.69 8.06 1.49
CA PHE A 91 1.78 7.98 0.04
C PHE A 91 1.20 9.23 -0.62
N ASN A 92 1.63 9.49 -1.86
CA ASN A 92 1.15 10.62 -2.63
C ASN A 92 0.57 10.13 -3.97
N THR A 93 -0.69 10.45 -4.25
CA THR A 93 -1.42 9.96 -5.43
C THR A 93 -1.01 10.63 -6.74
N SER A 94 -0.32 11.77 -6.69
CA SER A 94 0.26 12.39 -7.89
C SER A 94 1.62 11.80 -8.26
N LEU A 95 2.27 11.09 -7.33
CA LEU A 95 3.53 10.40 -7.56
C LEU A 95 3.29 8.95 -8.00
N GLN A 96 3.01 8.77 -9.29
CA GLN A 96 2.93 7.44 -9.87
C GLN A 96 4.33 6.84 -10.00
N GLY A 97 4.55 5.70 -9.35
CA GLY A 97 5.80 4.96 -9.46
C GLY A 97 5.79 4.07 -10.69
N VAL A 98 6.88 4.05 -11.45
CA VAL A 98 7.12 2.96 -12.40
C VAL A 98 7.85 1.82 -11.69
N VAL A 99 7.76 0.60 -12.25
CA VAL A 99 8.45 -0.58 -11.67
C VAL A 99 9.93 -0.32 -11.46
N GLN A 100 10.57 0.44 -12.36
CA GLN A 100 11.98 0.82 -12.24
C GLN A 100 12.29 1.63 -10.98
N ASP A 101 11.39 2.52 -10.55
CA ASP A 101 11.57 3.33 -9.34
C ASP A 101 11.58 2.43 -8.09
N PHE A 102 10.69 1.44 -8.07
CA PHE A 102 10.67 0.42 -7.02
C PHE A 102 11.94 -0.42 -7.00
N VAL A 103 12.45 -0.83 -8.16
CA VAL A 103 13.71 -1.60 -8.26
C VAL A 103 14.88 -0.80 -7.69
N ILE A 104 14.99 0.50 -8.01
CA ILE A 104 16.04 1.37 -7.48
C ILE A 104 15.91 1.52 -5.96
N GLY A 105 14.69 1.77 -5.46
CA GLY A 105 14.43 1.85 -4.02
C GLY A 105 14.74 0.56 -3.28
N THR A 106 14.44 -0.58 -3.89
CA THR A 106 14.74 -1.92 -3.35
C THR A 106 16.25 -2.17 -3.35
N TYR A 107 16.95 -1.85 -4.44
CA TYR A 107 18.40 -2.02 -4.55
C TYR A 107 19.14 -1.18 -3.50
N GLY A 108 18.79 0.11 -3.35
CA GLY A 108 19.37 0.97 -2.32
C GLY A 108 19.17 0.40 -0.91
N ARG A 109 17.98 -0.13 -0.62
CA ARG A 109 17.69 -0.81 0.65
C ARG A 109 18.58 -2.03 0.89
N HIS A 110 18.81 -2.87 -0.13
CA HIS A 110 19.57 -4.12 0.00
C HIS A 110 21.08 -3.92 0.10
N MET A 111 21.59 -2.81 -0.43
CA MET A 111 23.03 -2.56 -0.50
C MET A 111 23.53 -1.66 0.63
N ASP A 112 22.65 -0.98 1.36
CA ASP A 112 23.02 -0.15 2.50
C ASP A 112 23.16 -0.99 3.78
N ALA A 113 24.38 -1.05 4.32
CA ALA A 113 24.71 -1.76 5.55
C ALA A 113 23.95 -1.26 6.80
N HIS A 114 23.35 -0.07 6.73
CA HIS A 114 22.52 0.50 7.79
C HIS A 114 21.05 0.08 7.72
N THR A 115 20.65 -0.74 6.72
CA THR A 115 19.26 -1.17 6.59
C THR A 115 19.02 -2.54 7.23
N HIS A 116 18.06 -2.60 8.16
CA HIS A 116 17.55 -3.87 8.71
C HIS A 116 16.46 -4.43 7.79
N ILE A 117 16.74 -5.53 7.07
CA ILE A 117 15.80 -6.16 6.13
C ILE A 117 15.37 -7.55 6.63
N TYR A 118 14.06 -7.80 6.67
CA TYR A 118 13.45 -9.12 6.81
C TYR A 118 12.61 -9.55 5.58
N ALA A 119 12.75 -8.88 4.44
CA ALA A 119 11.95 -9.15 3.26
C ALA A 119 12.83 -9.61 2.07
N GLN A 120 12.84 -10.91 1.80
CA GLN A 120 13.15 -11.41 0.46
C GLN A 120 11.93 -11.14 -0.44
N SER A 121 11.90 -10.00 -1.13
CA SER A 121 10.86 -9.73 -2.12
C SER A 121 11.25 -10.30 -3.49
N THR A 122 11.03 -11.61 -3.68
CA THR A 122 10.95 -12.18 -5.03
C THR A 122 9.57 -11.84 -5.59
N LEU A 123 9.50 -10.85 -6.49
CA LEU A 123 8.23 -10.35 -7.03
C LEU A 123 7.64 -11.34 -8.06
N HIS A 124 6.95 -12.38 -7.59
CA HIS A 124 5.91 -13.09 -8.35
C HIS A 124 4.57 -12.78 -7.70
N ILE A 125 4.02 -11.58 -7.95
CA ILE A 125 2.69 -11.22 -7.44
C ILE A 125 1.65 -11.58 -8.50
N HIS A 126 1.01 -12.74 -8.33
CA HIS A 126 -0.32 -12.97 -8.89
C HIS A 126 -1.34 -12.38 -7.91
N MET A 127 -1.71 -11.11 -8.11
CA MET A 127 -2.75 -10.48 -7.33
C MET A 127 -4.12 -10.89 -7.89
N HIS A 128 -4.80 -11.79 -7.20
CA HIS A 128 -6.18 -12.14 -7.50
C HIS A 128 -7.13 -11.33 -6.61
N ILE A 129 -7.59 -10.18 -7.12
CA ILE A 129 -8.67 -9.41 -6.46
C ILE A 129 -9.99 -10.10 -6.78
N HIS A 130 -10.55 -10.82 -5.80
CA HIS A 130 -11.90 -11.38 -5.91
C HIS A 130 -12.92 -10.35 -5.40
N ILE A 131 -13.45 -9.55 -6.31
CA ILE A 131 -14.59 -8.69 -6.02
C ILE A 131 -15.83 -9.60 -6.07
N TYR A 132 -16.48 -9.82 -4.93
CA TYR A 132 -17.76 -10.54 -4.89
C TYR A 132 -18.88 -9.52 -5.13
N PRO A 133 -19.53 -9.50 -6.30
CA PRO A 133 -20.71 -8.69 -6.48
C PRO A 133 -21.87 -9.32 -5.71
N CYS A 134 -22.44 -8.60 -4.75
CA CYS A 134 -23.88 -8.77 -4.50
C CYS A 134 -24.57 -8.38 -5.81
N THR A 135 -25.02 -9.39 -6.57
CA THR A 135 -25.67 -9.36 -7.89
C THR A 135 -24.74 -9.34 -9.12
N HIS A 136 -24.54 -10.53 -9.68
CA HIS A 136 -24.26 -10.85 -11.09
C HIS A 136 -23.39 -9.87 -11.89
N HIS A 137 -22.06 -9.98 -11.79
CA HIS A 137 -21.11 -9.97 -12.92
C HIS A 137 -19.68 -10.17 -12.40
N ILE A 138 -19.08 -11.33 -12.68
CA ILE A 138 -17.68 -11.62 -12.33
C ILE A 138 -16.79 -10.93 -13.36
N GLN A 139 -16.12 -9.83 -13.01
CA GLN A 139 -14.96 -9.34 -13.76
C GLN A 139 -13.69 -9.91 -13.15
N ARG A 140 -13.09 -10.90 -13.83
CA ARG A 140 -11.72 -11.34 -13.53
C ARG A 140 -10.76 -10.32 -14.14
N VAL A 141 -10.07 -9.56 -13.29
CA VAL A 141 -8.98 -8.70 -13.74
C VAL A 141 -7.70 -9.54 -13.73
N LEU A 142 -7.31 -10.04 -14.92
CA LEU A 142 -6.01 -10.67 -15.13
C LEU A 142 -4.99 -9.58 -15.45
N ILE A 143 -3.91 -9.50 -14.67
CA ILE A 143 -2.77 -8.63 -14.95
C ILE A 143 -1.77 -9.47 -15.77
N PRO A 144 -1.61 -9.25 -17.09
CA PRO A 144 -0.56 -9.94 -17.84
C PRO A 144 0.80 -9.37 -17.43
N THR A 145 1.71 -10.25 -17.02
CA THR A 145 3.13 -9.92 -16.90
C THR A 145 3.78 -10.04 -18.27
N PRO A 146 4.63 -9.09 -18.70
CA PRO A 146 5.51 -9.33 -19.83
C PRO A 146 6.53 -10.39 -19.42
N ILE A 147 6.55 -11.50 -20.16
CA ILE A 147 7.57 -12.55 -20.05
C ILE A 147 8.91 -11.92 -20.47
N PRO A 148 9.97 -11.97 -19.66
CA PRO A 148 11.30 -11.58 -20.11
C PRO A 148 11.75 -12.55 -21.21
N VAL A 149 12.10 -12.02 -22.37
CA VAL A 149 12.74 -12.77 -23.48
C VAL A 149 14.26 -12.72 -23.30
#